data_AF-A0A4V3XAE9-F1
#
_entry.id   AF-A0A4V3XAE9-F1
#
_cell.length_a   1.000
_cell.length_b   1.000
_cell.length_c   1.000
_cell.angle_alpha   90.00
_cell.angle_beta   90.00
_cell.angle_gamma   90.00
#
_symmetry.space_group_name_H-M   'P 1'
#
loop_
_entity.id
_entity.type
_entity.pdbx_description
1 polymer ?
#
loop_
_entity_poly.entity_id
_entity_poly.type
_entity_poly.pdbx_seq_one_letter_code
_entity_poly.pdbx_strand_id
1 'polypeptide(L)'
;MVADFVSEDYGWLQSMDGKEDARVIFKAGKARDGYFTNEDILKQADRAMRILKRDRPDKDHVLVVDNATTHCKLPDGALSARKMPKNTPHEGRNWFVEVINRDDHGQPRFGPNGKLLKKKIEMAPGTLPDGTSQDLYFRDGPQAGVFKEMSAQSSTVTPQ
;
A
#
# COMPACT_ATOMS: atom_id res chain seq x y z
N MET A 1 9.35 0.22 -14.11
CA MET A 1 7.99 -0.33 -14.15
C MET A 1 7.62 -0.46 -15.62
N VAL A 2 6.83 -1.48 -15.95
CA VAL A 2 6.37 -1.74 -17.31
C VAL A 2 4.84 -1.76 -17.26
N ALA A 3 4.21 -0.98 -18.12
CA ALA A 3 2.78 -1.05 -18.40
C ALA A 3 2.61 -1.56 -19.83
N ASP A 4 1.75 -2.56 -20.03
CA ASP A 4 1.49 -3.17 -21.34
C ASP A 4 0.14 -3.89 -21.31
N PHE A 5 -0.40 -4.24 -22.48
CA PHE A 5 -1.63 -5.04 -22.61
C PHE A 5 -1.29 -6.45 -23.06
N VAL A 6 -2.01 -7.44 -22.53
CA VAL A 6 -1.84 -8.85 -22.87
C VAL A 6 -3.21 -9.48 -23.07
N SER A 7 -3.31 -10.39 -24.04
CA SER A 7 -4.50 -11.19 -24.31
C SER A 7 -4.11 -12.67 -24.42
N GLU A 8 -5.07 -13.57 -24.21
CA GLU A 8 -4.86 -15.01 -24.34
C GLU A 8 -4.53 -15.38 -25.80
N ASP A 9 -5.31 -14.86 -26.76
CA ASP A 9 -5.18 -15.23 -28.18
C ASP A 9 -3.95 -14.62 -28.87
N TYR A 10 -3.49 -13.44 -28.42
CA TYR A 10 -2.45 -12.69 -29.14
C TYR A 10 -1.20 -12.40 -28.31
N GLY A 11 -1.18 -12.77 -27.02
CA GLY A 11 -0.08 -12.42 -26.12
C GLY A 11 0.01 -10.91 -25.89
N TRP A 12 1.25 -10.41 -25.75
CA TRP A 12 1.53 -8.98 -25.57
C TRP A 12 1.09 -8.18 -26.79
N LEU A 13 0.44 -7.03 -26.57
CA LEU A 13 -0.12 -6.24 -27.65
C LEU A 13 0.98 -5.66 -28.55
N GLN A 14 1.06 -6.20 -29.76
CA GLN A 14 1.90 -5.73 -30.84
C GLN A 14 1.10 -5.63 -32.13
N SER A 15 1.58 -4.81 -33.05
CA SER A 15 1.07 -4.78 -34.41
C SER A 15 1.30 -6.11 -35.11
N MET A 16 0.48 -6.41 -36.13
CA MET A 16 0.63 -7.63 -36.95
C MET A 16 2.03 -7.73 -37.58
N ASP A 17 2.65 -6.59 -37.91
CA ASP A 17 4.00 -6.52 -38.46
C ASP A 17 5.12 -6.41 -37.40
N GLY A 18 4.75 -6.39 -36.12
CA GLY A 18 5.67 -6.35 -34.98
C GLY A 18 6.43 -5.03 -34.78
N LYS A 19 6.09 -3.96 -35.51
CA LYS A 19 6.81 -2.67 -35.45
C LYS A 19 6.26 -1.69 -34.42
N GLU A 20 5.04 -1.90 -33.96
CA GLU A 20 4.38 -1.04 -32.98
C GLU A 20 3.88 -1.86 -31.80
N ASP A 21 3.95 -1.27 -30.61
CA ASP A 21 3.38 -1.81 -29.38
C ASP A 21 2.76 -0.69 -28.54
N ALA A 22 2.02 -1.08 -27.50
CA ALA A 22 1.49 -0.17 -26.50
C ALA A 22 2.30 -0.19 -25.19
N ARG A 23 3.54 -0.68 -25.22
CA ARG A 23 4.35 -0.84 -24.01
C ARG A 23 4.92 0.50 -23.55
N VAL A 24 4.83 0.76 -22.25
CA VAL A 24 5.50 1.90 -21.62
C VAL A 24 6.46 1.40 -20.56
N ILE A 25 7.72 1.82 -20.69
CA ILE A 25 8.78 1.59 -19.69
C ILE A 25 9.09 2.91 -19.02
N PHE A 26 8.95 2.98 -17.70
CA PHE A 26 9.28 4.18 -16.94
C PHE A 26 9.85 3.86 -15.56
N LYS A 27 10.65 4.77 -15.02
CA LYS A 27 11.24 4.68 -13.68
C LYS A 27 10.41 5.50 -12.70
N ALA A 28 9.64 4.82 -11.87
CA ALA A 28 8.79 5.47 -10.86
C ALA A 28 9.60 6.25 -9.82
N GLY A 29 9.11 7.44 -9.45
CA GLY A 29 9.53 8.19 -8.28
C GLY A 29 9.70 9.69 -8.53
N LYS A 30 9.60 10.49 -7.45
CA LYS A 30 9.69 11.97 -7.47
C LYS A 30 11.00 12.51 -8.06
N ALA A 31 12.10 11.76 -7.97
CA ALA A 31 13.41 12.13 -8.55
C ALA A 31 13.79 11.25 -9.76
N ARG A 32 12.78 10.66 -10.41
CA ARG A 32 12.92 9.84 -11.62
C ARG A 32 11.93 10.36 -12.68
N ASP A 33 11.20 9.48 -13.35
CA ASP A 33 10.26 9.83 -14.43
C ASP A 33 8.87 10.21 -13.88
N GLY A 34 8.74 10.41 -12.56
CA GLY A 34 7.46 10.67 -11.92
C GLY A 34 6.64 9.40 -11.64
N TYR A 35 5.32 9.54 -11.64
CA TYR A 35 4.37 8.43 -11.49
C TYR A 35 3.59 8.25 -12.79
N PHE A 36 3.06 7.06 -13.04
CA PHE A 36 2.19 6.82 -14.18
C PHE A 36 0.88 7.59 -13.95
N THR A 37 0.66 8.62 -14.75
CA THR A 37 -0.48 9.51 -14.59
C THR A 37 -1.69 9.03 -15.38
N ASN A 38 -2.86 9.63 -15.12
CA ASN A 38 -4.03 9.41 -15.96
C ASN A 38 -3.78 9.78 -17.42
N GLU A 39 -2.97 10.83 -17.68
CA GLU A 39 -2.60 11.19 -19.06
C GLU A 39 -1.77 10.10 -19.73
N ASP A 40 -0.88 9.44 -19.00
CA ASP A 40 -0.07 8.34 -19.53
C ASP A 40 -0.94 7.12 -19.84
N ILE A 41 -1.91 6.80 -18.97
CA ILE A 41 -2.90 5.75 -19.21
C ILE A 41 -3.70 6.04 -20.48
N LEU A 42 -4.19 7.28 -20.65
CA LEU A 42 -4.94 7.68 -21.85
C LEU A 42 -4.10 7.59 -23.12
N LYS A 43 -2.84 8.05 -23.08
CA LYS A 43 -1.90 7.93 -24.22
C LYS A 43 -1.63 6.48 -24.58
N GLN A 44 -1.42 5.63 -23.57
CA GLN A 44 -1.20 4.20 -23.78
C GLN A 44 -2.45 3.52 -24.38
N ALA A 45 -3.63 3.83 -23.86
CA ALA A 45 -4.90 3.32 -24.36
C ALA A 45 -5.17 3.76 -25.80
N ASP A 46 -4.89 5.02 -26.15
CA ASP A 46 -5.01 5.50 -27.53
C ASP A 46 -4.09 4.74 -28.49
N ARG A 47 -2.84 4.48 -28.07
CA ARG A 47 -1.90 3.67 -28.85
C ARG A 47 -2.39 2.24 -29.05
N ALA A 48 -2.89 1.61 -27.99
CA ALA A 48 -3.48 0.28 -28.05
C ALA A 48 -4.69 0.23 -28.99
N MET A 49 -5.63 1.17 -28.85
CA MET A 49 -6.82 1.26 -29.71
C MET A 49 -6.46 1.44 -31.18
N ARG A 50 -5.43 2.23 -31.50
CA ARG A 50 -4.95 2.42 -32.88
C ARG A 50 -4.43 1.11 -33.49
N ILE A 51 -3.62 0.36 -32.74
CA ILE A 51 -3.12 -0.96 -33.17
C ILE A 51 -4.28 -1.93 -33.39
N LEU A 52 -5.19 -2.03 -32.42
CA LEU A 52 -6.31 -2.97 -32.47
C LEU A 52 -7.29 -2.67 -33.60
N LYS A 53 -7.63 -1.40 -33.83
CA LYS A 53 -8.51 -0.99 -34.94
C LYS A 53 -7.91 -1.27 -36.31
N ARG A 54 -6.59 -1.12 -36.46
CA ARG A 54 -5.91 -1.37 -37.74
C ARG A 54 -5.76 -2.87 -38.01
N ASP A 55 -5.30 -3.61 -37.00
CA ASP A 55 -4.80 -4.96 -37.17
C ASP A 55 -5.85 -6.04 -36.85
N ARG A 56 -6.89 -5.69 -36.08
CA ARG A 56 -7.95 -6.60 -35.65
C ARG A 56 -9.33 -5.91 -35.69
N PRO A 57 -9.73 -5.34 -36.85
CA PRO A 57 -10.96 -4.53 -36.97
C PRO A 57 -12.26 -5.33 -36.77
N ASP A 58 -12.19 -6.65 -36.95
CA ASP A 58 -13.33 -7.58 -36.88
C ASP A 58 -13.57 -8.12 -35.46
N LYS A 59 -12.80 -7.67 -34.46
CA LYS A 59 -12.87 -8.12 -33.08
C LYS A 59 -13.35 -7.01 -32.15
N ASP A 60 -14.17 -7.39 -31.18
CA ASP A 60 -14.47 -6.53 -30.04
C ASP A 60 -13.34 -6.63 -29.02
N HIS A 61 -12.85 -5.48 -28.57
CA HIS A 61 -11.72 -5.39 -27.65
C HIS A 61 -12.16 -4.75 -26.34
N VAL A 62 -11.87 -5.41 -25.21
CA VAL A 62 -12.06 -4.86 -23.87
C VAL A 62 -10.69 -4.59 -23.27
N LEU A 63 -10.34 -3.32 -23.08
CA LEU A 63 -9.10 -2.92 -22.41
C LEU A 63 -9.36 -2.78 -20.91
N VAL A 64 -8.68 -3.61 -20.11
CA VAL A 64 -8.73 -3.55 -18.65
C VAL A 64 -7.42 -2.99 -18.14
N VAL A 65 -7.49 -1.93 -17.33
CA VAL A 65 -6.35 -1.36 -16.62
C VAL A 65 -6.52 -1.69 -15.14
N ASP A 66 -5.60 -2.48 -14.60
CA ASP A 66 -5.54 -2.72 -13.17
C ASP A 66 -4.96 -1.48 -12.47
N ASN A 67 -5.83 -0.55 -12.11
CA ASN A 67 -5.51 0.51 -11.18
C ASN A 67 -5.79 0.01 -9.77
N ALA A 68 -4.91 -0.84 -9.26
CA ALA A 68 -4.98 -1.37 -7.90
C ALA A 68 -4.89 -0.23 -6.87
N THR A 69 -6.04 0.38 -6.56
CA THR A 69 -6.21 1.31 -5.43
C THR A 69 -6.00 0.61 -4.08
N THR A 70 -5.95 -0.72 -4.08
CA THR A 70 -5.72 -1.57 -2.90
C THR A 70 -4.34 -1.41 -2.27
N HIS A 71 -3.42 -0.66 -2.89
CA HIS A 71 -2.22 -0.13 -2.23
C HIS A 71 -2.47 1.18 -1.46
N CYS A 72 -3.69 1.43 -0.99
CA CYS A 72 -3.93 2.47 0.00
C CYS A 72 -3.04 2.21 1.21
N LYS A 73 -2.27 3.23 1.59
CA LYS A 73 -1.57 3.24 2.87
C LYS A 73 -2.62 3.07 3.97
N LEU A 74 -2.42 2.12 4.88
CA LEU A 74 -3.25 2.03 6.07
C LEU A 74 -3.19 3.36 6.86
N PRO A 75 -4.23 3.69 7.65
CA PRO A 75 -4.20 4.83 8.55
C PRO A 75 -2.93 4.86 9.41
N ASP A 76 -2.48 6.07 9.76
CA ASP A 76 -1.37 6.22 10.70
C ASP A 76 -1.76 5.54 12.03
N GLY A 77 -0.94 4.58 12.47
CA GLY A 77 -1.19 3.80 13.68
C GLY A 77 -1.96 2.49 13.47
N ALA A 78 -2.39 2.17 12.24
CA ALA A 78 -3.05 0.91 11.95
C ALA A 78 -2.22 -0.32 12.36
N LEU A 79 -2.93 -1.36 12.82
CA LEU A 79 -2.31 -2.59 13.28
C LEU A 79 -1.51 -3.29 12.18
N SER A 80 -0.29 -3.67 12.50
CA SER A 80 0.58 -4.44 11.63
C SER A 80 1.28 -5.53 12.42
N ALA A 81 0.83 -6.76 12.24
CA ALA A 81 1.39 -7.93 12.91
C ALA A 81 2.81 -8.29 12.45
N ARG A 82 3.28 -7.72 11.32
CA ARG A 82 4.55 -8.13 10.67
C ARG A 82 5.79 -7.98 11.56
N LYS A 83 5.72 -7.19 12.64
CA LYS A 83 6.85 -6.95 13.54
C LYS A 83 6.46 -6.79 15.02
N MET A 84 5.24 -7.17 15.40
CA MET A 84 4.82 -7.03 16.80
C MET A 84 5.62 -7.98 17.69
N PRO A 85 6.19 -7.52 18.81
CA PRO A 85 6.89 -8.39 19.73
C PRO A 85 5.87 -9.31 20.43
N LYS A 86 6.29 -10.55 20.69
CA LYS A 86 5.44 -11.55 21.34
C LYS A 86 5.15 -11.19 22.81
N ASN A 87 6.08 -10.52 23.47
CA ASN A 87 6.02 -10.16 24.89
C ASN A 87 6.23 -8.66 25.06
N THR A 88 5.93 -8.14 26.25
CA THR A 88 6.28 -6.78 26.68
C THR A 88 7.78 -6.49 26.44
N PRO A 89 8.12 -5.38 25.77
CA PRO A 89 9.52 -4.99 25.58
C PRO A 89 10.27 -4.75 26.90
N HIS A 90 11.57 -5.02 26.92
CA HIS A 90 12.44 -4.66 28.04
C HIS A 90 12.49 -3.14 28.27
N GLU A 91 12.78 -2.73 29.51
CA GLU A 91 12.94 -1.33 29.91
C GLU A 91 13.90 -0.58 28.98
N GLY A 92 13.55 0.66 28.63
CA GLY A 92 14.28 1.47 27.65
C GLY A 92 14.01 1.11 26.18
N ARG A 93 13.22 0.06 25.90
CA ARG A 93 12.69 -0.26 24.57
C ARG A 93 11.16 -0.26 24.60
N ASN A 94 10.55 0.13 23.49
CA ASN A 94 9.10 0.05 23.33
C ASN A 94 8.72 -0.13 21.86
N TRP A 95 7.50 -0.63 21.62
CA TRP A 95 6.99 -0.90 20.29
C TRP A 95 5.98 0.16 19.86
N PHE A 96 6.34 0.93 18.83
CA PHE A 96 5.57 2.03 18.26
C PHE A 96 5.56 1.92 16.74
N VAL A 97 4.64 2.65 16.09
CA VAL A 97 4.62 2.80 14.63
C VAL A 97 5.36 4.07 14.25
N GLU A 98 6.26 3.97 13.27
CA GLU A 98 6.86 5.15 12.65
C GLU A 98 5.91 5.75 11.62
N VAL A 99 5.57 7.02 11.79
CA VAL A 99 4.78 7.80 10.84
C VAL A 99 5.55 9.02 10.38
N ILE A 100 5.17 9.56 9.22
CA ILE A 100 5.75 10.80 8.71
C ILE A 100 5.35 11.93 9.66
N ASN A 101 6.33 12.72 10.09
CA ASN A 101 6.07 13.90 10.89
C ASN A 101 5.49 14.98 9.98
N ARG A 102 4.23 15.33 10.20
CA ARG A 102 3.50 16.37 9.47
C ARG A 102 3.32 17.60 10.36
N ASP A 103 3.33 18.79 9.77
CA ASP A 103 2.97 20.03 10.46
C ASP A 103 1.46 20.21 10.64
N ASP A 104 1.06 21.34 11.22
CA ASP A 104 -0.34 21.65 11.55
C ASP A 104 -1.21 21.84 10.29
N HIS A 105 -0.59 21.97 9.11
CA HIS A 105 -1.26 22.01 7.81
C HIS A 105 -1.25 20.65 7.09
N GLY A 106 -0.76 19.60 7.75
CA GLY A 106 -0.67 18.26 7.20
C GLY A 106 0.49 18.04 6.21
N GLN A 107 1.40 19.00 6.05
CA GLN A 107 2.53 18.88 5.13
C GLN A 107 3.69 18.11 5.77
N PRO A 108 4.39 17.24 5.02
CA PRO A 108 5.54 16.51 5.55
C PRO A 108 6.69 17.43 5.95
N ARG A 109 7.26 17.24 7.15
CA ARG A 109 8.46 17.93 7.60
C ARG A 109 9.72 17.24 7.07
N PHE A 110 10.69 18.04 6.64
CA PHE A 110 11.99 17.57 6.16
C PHE A 110 13.10 17.98 7.11
N GLY A 111 14.08 17.09 7.30
CA GLY A 111 15.28 17.37 8.07
C GLY A 111 16.30 18.19 7.27
N PRO A 112 17.40 18.63 7.90
CA PRO A 112 18.46 19.42 7.25
C PRO A 112 19.09 18.74 6.03
N ASN A 113 19.01 17.41 5.95
CA ASN A 113 19.51 16.58 4.86
C ASN A 113 18.48 16.33 3.74
N GLY A 114 17.32 16.99 3.78
CA GLY A 114 16.23 16.80 2.82
C GLY A 114 15.45 15.48 2.99
N LYS A 115 15.72 14.68 4.02
CA LYS A 115 14.96 13.45 4.31
C LYS A 115 13.70 13.76 5.12
N LEU A 116 12.65 12.98 4.89
CA LEU A 116 11.41 13.05 5.68
C LEU A 116 11.71 12.76 7.16
N LEU A 117 11.27 13.67 8.03
CA LEU A 117 11.27 13.42 9.47
C LEU A 117 10.16 12.43 9.79
N LYS A 118 10.45 11.50 10.69
CA LYS A 118 9.50 10.54 11.22
C LYS A 118 9.29 10.76 12.71
N LYS A 119 8.11 10.44 13.20
CA LYS A 119 7.80 10.34 14.63
C LYS A 119 7.28 8.96 14.96
N LYS A 120 7.46 8.53 16.21
CA LYS A 120 6.87 7.30 16.73
C LYS A 120 5.52 7.63 17.38
N ILE A 121 4.51 6.84 17.07
CA ILE A 121 3.18 6.93 17.68
C ILE A 121 2.76 5.56 18.20
N GLU A 122 1.85 5.55 19.17
CA GLU A 122 1.15 4.33 19.58
C GLU A 122 0.32 3.77 18.42
N MET A 123 0.22 2.44 18.36
CA MET A 123 -0.76 1.78 17.52
C MET A 123 -2.18 2.09 17.99
N ALA A 124 -3.10 2.20 17.04
CA ALA A 124 -4.52 2.21 17.33
C ALA A 124 -4.93 0.92 18.05
N PRO A 125 -5.94 0.97 18.93
CA PRO A 125 -6.45 -0.23 19.58
C PRO A 125 -6.98 -1.23 18.56
N GLY A 126 -6.87 -2.51 18.89
CA GLY A 126 -7.49 -3.58 18.13
C GLY A 126 -8.97 -3.74 18.43
N THR A 127 -9.64 -4.57 17.65
CA THR A 127 -11.04 -4.96 17.90
C THR A 127 -11.09 -6.47 18.07
N LEU A 128 -11.62 -6.93 19.19
CA LEU A 128 -11.82 -8.35 19.48
C LEU A 128 -13.05 -8.89 18.73
N PRO A 129 -13.22 -10.23 18.62
CA PRO A 129 -14.36 -10.82 17.92
C PRO A 129 -15.74 -10.42 18.49
N ASP A 130 -15.80 -10.06 19.77
CA ASP A 130 -17.00 -9.55 20.45
C ASP A 130 -17.26 -8.04 20.17
N GLY A 131 -16.43 -7.40 19.35
CA GLY A 131 -16.51 -5.99 19.00
C GLY A 131 -15.85 -5.04 20.02
N THR A 132 -15.32 -5.56 21.13
CA THR A 132 -14.68 -4.73 22.14
C THR A 132 -13.31 -4.24 21.71
N SER A 133 -12.96 -3.04 22.15
CA SER A 133 -11.66 -2.42 21.88
C SER A 133 -10.58 -3.03 22.76
N GLN A 134 -9.52 -3.56 22.14
CA GLN A 134 -8.33 -4.04 22.84
C GLN A 134 -7.24 -2.98 22.79
N ASP A 135 -6.96 -2.39 23.95
CA ASP A 135 -5.82 -1.52 24.10
C ASP A 135 -4.51 -2.30 24.07
N LEU A 136 -3.52 -1.79 23.35
CA LEU A 136 -2.22 -2.43 23.15
C LEU A 136 -1.13 -1.87 24.06
N TYR A 137 -1.44 -0.86 24.85
CA TYR A 137 -0.52 -0.21 25.77
C TYR A 137 -1.07 -0.25 27.20
N PHE A 138 -0.18 -0.25 28.18
CA PHE A 138 -0.58 0.03 29.57
C PHE A 138 -0.95 1.50 29.70
N ARG A 139 -2.08 1.81 30.34
CA ARG A 139 -2.52 3.19 30.55
C ARG A 139 -2.04 3.77 31.87
N ASP A 140 -1.96 2.93 32.89
CA ASP A 140 -1.63 3.34 34.25
C ASP A 140 -0.47 2.55 34.84
N GLY A 141 0.10 3.09 35.92
CA GLY A 141 1.16 2.45 36.70
C GLY A 141 2.58 2.67 36.15
N PRO A 142 3.58 1.98 36.73
CA PRO A 142 4.99 2.18 36.38
C PRO A 142 5.34 1.87 34.91
N GLN A 143 4.47 1.14 34.22
CA GLN A 143 4.64 0.72 32.83
C GLN A 143 3.74 1.50 31.85
N ALA A 144 3.10 2.60 32.30
CA ALA A 144 2.24 3.41 31.44
C ALA A 144 2.94 3.81 30.12
N GLY A 145 2.24 3.62 29.00
CA GLY A 145 2.74 3.83 27.64
C GLY A 145 3.56 2.67 27.07
N VAL A 146 3.83 1.60 27.82
CA VAL A 146 4.56 0.41 27.33
C VAL A 146 3.61 -0.56 26.62
N PHE A 147 4.04 -1.09 25.48
CA PHE A 147 3.30 -2.08 24.71
C PHE A 147 3.11 -3.38 25.51
N LYS A 148 1.86 -3.85 25.63
CA LYS A 148 1.47 -4.95 26.52
C LYS A 148 1.02 -6.24 25.84
N GLU A 149 1.22 -6.36 24.52
CA GLU A 149 0.80 -7.51 23.68
C GLU A 149 -0.69 -7.55 23.30
N MET A 150 -1.07 -8.48 22.41
CA MET A 150 -2.47 -8.82 22.14
C MET A 150 -2.89 -9.99 23.04
N SER A 151 -3.85 -9.78 23.92
CA SER A 151 -4.51 -10.89 24.63
C SER A 151 -5.33 -11.73 23.65
N ALA A 152 -5.04 -13.02 23.59
CA ALA A 152 -5.95 -13.99 23.00
C ALA A 152 -7.00 -14.33 24.07
N GLN A 153 -8.30 -14.11 23.80
CA GLN A 153 -9.34 -14.70 24.64
C GLN A 153 -9.21 -16.22 24.52
N SER A 154 -8.89 -16.92 25.62
CA SER A 154 -9.01 -18.37 25.63
C SER A 154 -10.50 -18.69 25.58
N SER A 155 -10.94 -19.29 24.47
CA SER A 155 -12.24 -19.94 24.43
C SER A 155 -12.15 -21.14 25.37
N THR A 156 -12.48 -20.94 26.64
CA THR A 156 -12.74 -22.05 27.57
C THR A 156 -14.07 -22.66 27.14
N VAL A 157 -14.02 -23.51 26.13
CA VAL A 157 -15.11 -24.46 25.88
C VAL A 157 -15.10 -25.41 27.06
N THR A 158 -16.03 -25.22 27.99
CA THR A 158 -16.32 -26.20 29.04
C THR A 158 -16.89 -27.44 28.34
N PRO A 159 -16.25 -28.62 28.42
CA PRO A 159 -16.85 -29.83 27.89
C PRO A 159 -18.03 -30.21 28.80
N GLN A 160 -19.19 -30.44 28.19
CA GLN A 160 -20.34 -31.09 28.83
C GLN A 160 -20.10 -32.60 28.93
#